data_AF-A0A1W2D232-F1
#
_entry.id   AF-A0A1W2D232-F1
#
_cell.length_a   1.000
_cell.length_b   1.000
_cell.length_c   1.000
_cell.angle_alpha   90.00
_cell.angle_beta   90.00
_cell.angle_gamma   90.00
#
_symmetry.space_group_name_H-M   'P 1'
#
loop_
_entity.id
_entity.type
_entity.pdbx_description
1 polymer ?
#
loop_
_entity_poly.entity_id
_entity_poly.type
_entity_poly.pdbx_seq_one_letter_code
_entity_poly.pdbx_strand_id
1 'polypeptide(L)'
;MTDGLEAIDLQILQLLSLRFASSSADAEKHGTGVGVGDEDHRAATLSRIRRKAFELGIPVSLVTDFWDRMLDAEQARLEQVLRRREG
;
A
#
# COMPACT_ATOMS: atom_id res chain seq x y z
N MET A 1 -9.92 28.58 6.03
CA MET A 1 -10.55 27.48 5.27
C MET A 1 -9.41 26.74 4.62
N THR A 2 -9.20 25.48 4.96
CA THR A 2 -8.33 24.62 4.14
C THR A 2 -8.96 24.55 2.75
N ASP A 3 -8.16 24.70 1.70
CA ASP A 3 -8.69 24.60 0.35
C ASP A 3 -9.18 23.17 0.06
N GLY A 4 -9.98 23.00 -0.99
CA GLY A 4 -10.56 21.67 -1.31
C GLY A 4 -9.50 20.62 -1.64
N LEU A 5 -8.33 21.02 -2.15
CA LEU A 5 -7.23 20.12 -2.49
C LEU A 5 -6.48 19.68 -1.23
N GLU A 6 -6.19 20.61 -0.31
CA GLU A 6 -5.59 20.33 0.99
C GLU A 6 -6.44 19.32 1.78
N ALA A 7 -7.76 19.46 1.76
CA ALA A 7 -8.65 18.51 2.40
C ALA A 7 -8.59 17.11 1.77
N ILE A 8 -8.39 17.01 0.45
CA ILE A 8 -8.20 15.74 -0.27
C ILE A 8 -6.84 15.14 0.09
N ASP A 9 -5.77 15.94 0.11
CA ASP A 9 -4.43 15.50 0.44
C ASP A 9 -4.37 14.91 1.86
N LEU A 10 -5.01 15.58 2.83
CA LEU A 10 -5.13 15.07 4.19
C LEU A 10 -5.91 13.75 4.25
N GLN A 11 -6.97 13.60 3.46
CA GLN A 11 -7.71 12.33 3.38
C GLN A 11 -6.86 11.20 2.78
N ILE A 12 -6.05 11.49 1.76
CA ILE A 12 -5.10 10.52 1.19
C ILE A 12 -4.13 10.05 2.29
N LEU A 13 -3.57 10.97 3.06
CA LEU A 13 -2.66 10.62 4.17
C LEU A 13 -3.36 9.78 5.26
N GLN A 14 -4.61 10.10 5.60
CA GLN A 14 -5.39 9.31 6.56
C GLN A 14 -5.64 7.87 6.06
N LEU A 15 -6.01 7.72 4.79
CA LEU A 15 -6.22 6.41 4.16
C LEU A 15 -4.94 5.59 4.10
N LEU A 16 -3.80 6.24 3.80
CA LEU A 16 -2.49 5.58 3.85
C LEU A 16 -2.14 5.12 5.26
N SER A 17 -2.34 5.98 6.27
CA SER A 17 -2.13 5.60 7.67
C SER A 17 -2.92 4.35 8.06
N LEU A 18 -4.21 4.28 7.66
CA LEU A 18 -5.05 3.13 7.90
C LEU A 18 -4.53 1.88 7.18
N ARG A 19 -4.17 1.99 5.89
CA ARG A 19 -3.66 0.87 5.10
C ARG A 19 -2.41 0.24 5.72
N PHE A 20 -1.44 1.06 6.12
CA PHE A 20 -0.22 0.57 6.75
C PHE A 20 -0.45 -0.06 8.13
N ALA A 21 -1.41 0.45 8.91
CA ALA A 21 -1.81 -0.16 10.17
C ALA A 21 -2.45 -1.54 9.96
N SER A 22 -3.36 -1.66 8.99
CA SER A 22 -3.99 -2.93 8.63
C SER A 22 -2.98 -3.97 8.12
N SER A 23 -2.06 -3.56 7.24
CA SER A 23 -0.99 -4.44 6.73
C SER A 23 -0.10 -4.98 7.86
N SER A 24 0.24 -4.12 8.84
CA SER A 24 1.01 -4.54 10.02
C SER A 24 0.23 -5.54 10.88
N ALA A 25 -1.06 -5.28 11.14
CA ALA A 25 -1.92 -6.15 11.94
C ALA A 25 -2.14 -7.52 11.28
N ASP A 26 -2.33 -7.55 9.95
CA ASP A 26 -2.46 -8.80 9.19
C ASP A 26 -1.17 -9.62 9.27
N ALA A 27 -0.01 -8.97 9.15
CA ALA A 27 1.27 -9.66 9.27
C ALA A 27 1.55 -10.19 10.68
N GLU A 28 1.20 -9.44 11.71
CA GLU A 28 1.31 -9.89 13.10
C GLU A 28 0.46 -11.12 13.38
N LYS A 29 -0.76 -11.15 12.81
CA LYS A 29 -1.73 -12.23 12.98
C LYS A 29 -1.34 -13.50 12.25
N HIS A 30 -0.82 -13.40 11.03
CA HIS A 30 -0.58 -14.57 10.18
C HIS A 30 0.89 -15.02 10.17
N GLY A 31 1.80 -14.29 10.84
CA GLY A 31 3.24 -14.60 10.85
C GLY A 31 3.94 -14.35 9.51
N THR A 32 3.17 -14.07 8.48
CA THR A 32 3.56 -13.62 7.16
C THR A 32 2.71 -12.40 6.82
N GLY A 33 3.33 -11.33 6.35
CA GLY A 33 2.56 -10.26 5.74
C GLY A 33 2.13 -10.67 4.34
N VAL A 34 1.07 -10.04 3.85
CA VAL A 34 0.67 -10.14 2.44
C VAL A 34 1.90 -9.76 1.59
N GLY A 35 2.52 -10.74 0.92
CA GLY A 35 3.59 -10.47 -0.04
C GLY A 35 5.03 -10.72 0.42
N VAL A 36 5.31 -11.57 1.43
CA VAL A 36 6.66 -12.16 1.52
C VAL A 36 6.80 -13.20 0.39
N GLY A 37 7.11 -12.73 -0.83
CA GLY A 37 7.46 -13.57 -1.98
C GLY A 37 6.37 -13.90 -3.00
N ASP A 38 5.16 -13.33 -2.88
CA ASP A 38 4.06 -13.62 -3.83
C ASP A 38 4.01 -12.57 -4.96
N GLU A 39 4.91 -12.74 -5.94
CA GLU A 39 4.96 -11.92 -7.16
C GLU A 39 3.62 -11.94 -7.92
N ASP A 40 2.90 -13.07 -7.86
CA ASP A 40 1.59 -13.22 -8.50
C ASP A 40 0.53 -12.36 -7.81
N HIS A 41 0.54 -12.29 -6.47
CA HIS A 41 -0.34 -11.40 -5.72
C HIS A 41 -0.06 -9.92 -5.99
N ARG A 42 1.22 -9.55 -6.11
CA ARG A 42 1.65 -8.19 -6.48
C ARG A 42 1.14 -7.83 -7.88
N ALA A 43 1.38 -8.70 -8.86
CA ALA A 43 0.93 -8.52 -10.23
C ALA A 43 -0.61 -8.42 -10.33
N ALA A 44 -1.34 -9.27 -9.62
CA ALA A 44 -2.80 -9.22 -9.56
C ALA A 44 -3.32 -7.91 -8.94
N THR A 45 -2.68 -7.43 -7.87
CA THR A 45 -3.01 -6.16 -7.22
C THR A 45 -2.78 -4.98 -8.16
N LEU A 46 -1.62 -4.90 -8.80
CA LEU A 46 -1.30 -3.84 -9.76
C LEU A 46 -2.24 -3.87 -10.96
N SER A 47 -2.56 -5.04 -11.50
CA SER A 47 -3.52 -5.20 -12.61
C SER A 47 -4.91 -4.64 -12.26
N ARG A 48 -5.43 -5.00 -11.07
CA ARG A 48 -6.72 -4.50 -10.57
C ARG A 48 -6.71 -2.98 -10.41
N ILE A 49 -5.66 -2.43 -9.82
CA ILE A 49 -5.56 -0.99 -9.56
C ILE A 49 -5.40 -0.19 -10.84
N ARG A 50 -4.58 -0.66 -11.81
CA ARG A 50 -4.43 -0.04 -13.13
C ARG A 50 -5.76 0.05 -13.87
N ARG A 51 -6.54 -1.03 -13.85
CA ARG A 51 -7.89 -1.04 -14.43
C ARG A 51 -8.78 0.02 -13.80
N LYS A 52 -8.75 0.11 -12.46
CA LYS A 52 -9.58 1.09 -11.74
C LYS A 52 -9.16 2.53 -12.00
N ALA A 53 -7.85 2.80 -12.08
CA ALA A 53 -7.32 4.10 -12.43
C ALA A 53 -7.82 4.55 -13.81
N PHE A 54 -7.79 3.64 -14.79
CA PHE A 54 -8.31 3.89 -16.13
C PHE A 54 -9.80 4.25 -16.13
N GLU A 55 -10.63 3.47 -15.42
CA GLU A 55 -12.07 3.74 -15.28
C GLU A 55 -12.38 5.10 -14.64
N LEU A 56 -11.49 5.60 -13.77
CA LEU A 56 -11.66 6.87 -13.06
C LEU A 56 -11.01 8.06 -13.79
N GLY A 57 -10.36 7.84 -14.95
CA GLY A 57 -9.65 8.89 -15.67
C GLY A 57 -8.36 9.36 -14.98
N ILE A 58 -7.81 8.57 -14.05
CA ILE A 58 -6.56 8.87 -13.35
C ILE A 58 -5.40 8.33 -14.20
N PRO A 59 -4.28 9.07 -14.35
CA PRO A 59 -3.11 8.58 -15.08
C PRO A 59 -2.62 7.23 -14.56
N VAL A 60 -2.74 6.19 -15.39
CA VAL A 60 -2.44 4.80 -15.01
C VAL A 60 -0.97 4.62 -14.62
N SER A 61 -0.05 5.36 -15.25
CA SER A 61 1.38 5.36 -14.89
C SER A 61 1.61 5.88 -13.48
N LEU A 62 1.02 7.03 -13.12
CA LEU A 62 1.11 7.60 -11.78
C LEU A 62 0.61 6.60 -10.73
N VAL A 63 -0.58 6.01 -10.95
CA VAL A 63 -1.15 5.06 -9.99
C VAL A 63 -0.29 3.80 -9.90
N THR A 64 0.25 3.33 -11.03
CA THR A 64 1.15 2.18 -11.04
C THR A 64 2.38 2.44 -10.19
N ASP A 65 3.12 3.52 -10.47
CA ASP A 65 4.38 3.83 -9.79
C ASP A 65 4.15 4.08 -8.29
N PHE A 66 3.04 4.72 -7.95
CA PHE A 66 2.65 4.95 -6.56
C PHE A 66 2.37 3.63 -5.83
N TRP A 67 1.53 2.75 -6.40
CA TRP A 67 1.19 1.48 -5.75
C TRP A 67 2.41 0.56 -5.63
N ASP A 68 3.26 0.54 -6.65
CA ASP A 68 4.51 -0.22 -6.67
C ASP A 68 5.39 0.13 -5.47
N ARG A 69 5.72 1.43 -5.34
CA ARG A 69 6.54 1.95 -4.23
C ARG A 69 5.89 1.77 -2.87
N MET A 70 4.56 1.85 -2.81
CA MET A 70 3.82 1.66 -1.56
C MET A 70 3.91 0.21 -1.07
N LEU A 71 3.80 -0.76 -1.98
CA LEU A 71 3.96 -2.19 -1.66
C LEU A 71 5.40 -2.49 -1.20
N ASP A 72 6.39 -1.92 -1.88
CA ASP A 72 7.81 -2.06 -1.48
C ASP A 72 8.05 -1.50 -0.06
N ALA A 73 7.43 -0.36 0.27
CA ALA A 73 7.51 0.25 1.59
C ALA A 73 6.84 -0.61 2.68
N GLU A 74 5.73 -1.28 2.38
CA GLU A 74 5.08 -2.22 3.30
C GLU A 74 5.96 -3.43 3.57
N GLN A 75 6.55 -4.01 2.53
CA GLN A 75 7.47 -5.14 2.67
C GLN A 75 8.68 -4.77 3.52
N ALA A 76 9.34 -3.65 3.22
CA ALA A 76 10.50 -3.19 3.99
C ALA A 76 10.16 -2.95 5.47
N ARG A 77 8.98 -2.37 5.75
CA ARG A 77 8.51 -2.17 7.13
C ARG A 77 8.23 -3.49 7.84
N LEU A 78 7.61 -4.45 7.16
CA LEU A 78 7.34 -5.77 7.70
C LEU A 78 8.63 -6.50 8.08
N GLU A 79 9.63 -6.50 7.19
CA GLU A 79 10.94 -7.09 7.47
C GLU A 79 11.60 -6.47 8.71
N GLN A 80 11.38 -5.18 8.98
CA GLN A 80 11.84 -4.55 10.21
C GLN A 80 11.07 -5.03 11.45
N VAL A 81 9.76 -5.23 11.35
CA VAL A 81 8.93 -5.75 12.45
C VAL A 81 9.34 -7.17 12.81
N LEU A 82 9.52 -8.03 11.80
CA LEU A 82 9.96 -9.42 12.01
C LEU A 82 11.36 -9.48 12.64
N ARG A 83 12.33 -8.70 12.13
CA ARG A 83 13.68 -8.62 12.74
C ARG A 83 13.67 -8.20 14.20
N ARG A 84 12.79 -7.27 14.60
CA ARG A 84 12.66 -6.86 16.02
C ARG A 84 12.09 -7.93 16.94
N ARG A 85 11.42 -8.96 16.39
CA ARG A 85 10.91 -10.10 17.17
C ARG A 85 11.96 -11.19 17.39
N GLU A 86 12.99 -11.23 16.54
CA GLU A 86 14.04 -12.25 16.55
C GLU A 86 15.27 -11.88 17.39
N GLY A 87 15.45 -10.60 17.73
CA GLY A 87 16.52 -10.09 18.58
C GLY A 87 16.04 -9.71 19.97
#